data_AF-A0A086QKQ9-F1
#
_entry.id   AF-A0A086QKQ9-F1
#
_cell.length_a   1.000
_cell.length_b   1.000
_cell.length_c   1.000
_cell.angle_alpha   90.00
_cell.angle_beta   90.00
_cell.angle_gamma   90.00
#
_symmetry.space_group_name_H-M   'P 1'
#
loop_
_entity.id
_entity.type
_entity.pdbx_description
1 polymer ?
#
loop_
_entity_poly.entity_id
_entity_poly.type
_entity_poly.pdbx_seq_one_letter_code
_entity_poly.pdbx_strand_id
1 'polypeptide(L)'
;QVMKRRRIPCLDHYLKRIHDILHSALKAILSANVTSLLNACPHSLMLHQSDDVRLHPHFVTRRFAELASALEAIRAVRVRTKQTPACGGHSGKGDEGDAEEEQLFDLALMREMLDAALDLIVRLSQEIPTRRERTIFLINNYDLLLNIFHQRQVLPDGCTAIEKQLYEQISFFADEQLQRHFGTLLAAVIQAEEALQQSGAEGKTASDRVDVQQLENAVVQFGAEWKQRLGEMHAEAVAAFSNFTNGMEILKQTLTQLLLLHTRLHQVVGGLYSKPSLPPWAKQLLPTSAILSEIRSLSRAL
;
A
#
# COMPACT_ATOMS: atom_id res chain seq x y z
N GLN A 1 -5.19 39.43 9.83
CA GLN A 1 -6.44 39.91 10.46
C GLN A 1 -6.30 41.18 11.30
N VAL A 2 -5.18 41.42 12.02
CA VAL A 2 -4.98 42.67 12.79
C VAL A 2 -4.86 43.92 11.90
N MET A 3 -4.20 43.82 10.75
CA MET A 3 -3.92 44.96 9.84
C MET A 3 -5.16 45.47 9.07
N LYS A 4 -5.98 44.57 8.50
CA LYS A 4 -7.28 44.95 7.88
C LYS A 4 -8.23 45.60 8.89
N ARG A 5 -8.22 45.15 10.16
CA ARG A 5 -8.97 45.79 11.25
C ARG A 5 -8.42 47.17 11.65
N ARG A 6 -7.13 47.46 11.38
CA ARG A 6 -6.46 48.73 11.70
C ARG A 6 -6.46 49.75 10.55
N ARG A 7 -7.02 49.41 9.37
CA ARG A 7 -7.14 50.30 8.18
C ARG A 7 -5.85 51.09 7.89
N ILE A 8 -4.74 50.40 7.64
CA ILE A 8 -3.48 51.02 7.20
C ILE A 8 -3.22 50.64 5.72
N PRO A 9 -3.96 51.22 4.76
CA PRO A 9 -3.86 50.86 3.34
C PRO A 9 -2.50 51.23 2.71
N CYS A 10 -1.73 52.12 3.34
CA CYS A 10 -0.40 52.51 2.84
C CYS A 10 0.63 51.37 2.88
N LEU A 11 0.36 50.30 3.64
CA LEU A 11 1.24 49.12 3.69
C LEU A 11 0.85 48.03 2.69
N ASP A 12 -0.29 48.13 2.00
CA ASP A 12 -0.78 47.06 1.12
C ASP A 12 0.19 46.79 -0.03
N HIS A 13 0.73 47.84 -0.66
CA HIS A 13 1.74 47.69 -1.72
C HIS A 13 3.05 47.10 -1.18
N TYR A 14 3.46 47.48 0.03
CA TYR A 14 4.66 46.94 0.66
C TYR A 14 4.50 45.44 0.96
N LEU A 15 3.36 45.04 1.54
CA LEU A 15 3.04 43.65 1.85
C LEU A 15 2.86 42.80 0.60
N LYS A 16 2.24 43.32 -0.48
CA LYS A 16 2.14 42.64 -1.77
C LYS A 16 3.53 42.36 -2.35
N ARG A 17 4.41 43.38 -2.35
CA ARG A 17 5.80 43.21 -2.82
C ARG A 17 6.59 42.19 -1.99
N ILE A 18 6.40 42.17 -0.67
CA ILE A 18 7.00 41.13 0.20
C ILE A 18 6.47 39.75 -0.16
N HIS A 19 5.15 39.61 -0.32
CA HIS A 19 4.52 38.35 -0.73
C HIS A 19 5.11 37.83 -2.04
N ASP A 20 5.22 38.68 -3.06
CA ASP A 20 5.76 38.30 -4.37
C ASP A 20 7.21 37.82 -4.28
N ILE A 21 8.05 38.51 -3.51
CA ILE A 21 9.46 38.12 -3.30
C ILE A 21 9.54 36.78 -2.58
N LEU A 22 8.79 36.62 -1.49
CA LEU A 22 8.80 35.38 -0.69
C LEU A 22 8.21 34.20 -1.46
N HIS A 23 7.15 34.42 -2.23
CA HIS A 23 6.51 33.38 -3.04
C HIS A 23 7.42 32.93 -4.18
N SER A 24 8.04 33.87 -4.89
CA SER A 24 9.02 33.54 -5.93
C SER A 24 10.20 32.74 -5.38
N ALA A 25 10.76 33.16 -4.24
CA ALA A 25 11.84 32.43 -3.59
C ALA A 25 11.42 31.03 -3.13
N LEU A 26 10.23 30.90 -2.53
CA LEU A 26 9.68 29.61 -2.12
C LEU A 26 9.51 28.67 -3.31
N LYS A 27 8.90 29.15 -4.41
CA LYS A 27 8.76 28.39 -5.66
C LYS A 27 10.10 27.89 -6.16
N ALA A 28 11.12 28.74 -6.23
CA ALA A 28 12.46 28.35 -6.66
C ALA A 28 13.07 27.25 -5.79
N ILE A 29 12.92 27.35 -4.46
CA ILE A 29 13.41 26.32 -3.53
C ILE A 29 12.66 24.99 -3.71
N LEU A 30 11.35 25.03 -3.89
CA LEU A 30 10.53 23.83 -4.09
C LEU A 30 10.84 23.17 -5.44
N SER A 31 11.01 23.93 -6.53
CA SER A 31 11.47 23.39 -7.81
C SER A 31 12.88 22.78 -7.73
N ALA A 32 13.78 23.40 -6.97
CA ALA A 32 15.09 22.83 -6.68
C ALA A 32 14.97 21.52 -5.87
N ASN A 33 14.01 21.43 -4.95
CA ASN A 33 13.72 20.20 -4.21
C ASN A 33 13.22 19.08 -5.13
N VAL A 34 12.28 19.36 -6.05
CA VAL A 34 11.85 18.40 -7.08
C VAL A 34 13.06 17.87 -7.85
N THR A 35 13.90 18.78 -8.36
CA THR A 35 15.12 18.42 -9.10
C THR A 35 16.06 17.56 -8.24
N SER A 36 16.18 17.85 -6.95
CA SER A 36 16.97 17.05 -6.01
C SER A 36 16.39 15.66 -5.79
N LEU A 37 15.07 15.48 -5.74
CA LEU A 37 14.43 14.17 -5.60
C LEU A 37 14.65 13.31 -6.85
N LEU A 38 14.45 13.90 -8.03
CA LEU A 38 14.66 13.24 -9.31
C LEU A 38 16.11 12.79 -9.50
N ASN A 39 17.07 13.65 -9.17
CA ASN A 39 18.50 13.36 -9.35
C ASN A 39 19.16 12.67 -8.16
N ALA A 40 18.42 12.37 -7.08
CA ALA A 40 18.98 11.69 -5.92
C ALA A 40 19.52 10.29 -6.29
N CYS A 41 20.70 9.94 -5.79
CA CYS A 41 21.29 8.62 -5.96
C CYS A 41 20.71 7.64 -4.94
N PRO A 42 19.94 6.61 -5.35
CA PRO A 42 19.34 5.65 -4.43
C PRO A 42 20.38 4.88 -3.62
N HIS A 43 21.44 4.41 -4.29
CA HIS A 43 22.54 3.69 -3.66
C HIS A 43 23.14 4.44 -2.47
N SER A 44 23.48 5.73 -2.65
CA SER A 44 24.04 6.56 -1.58
C SER A 44 23.09 6.76 -0.40
N LEU A 45 21.77 6.76 -0.64
CA LEU A 45 20.76 6.90 0.41
C LEU A 45 20.52 5.60 1.19
N MET A 46 20.83 4.46 0.59
CA MET A 46 20.65 3.12 1.18
C MET A 46 21.92 2.57 1.84
N LEU A 47 23.11 3.09 1.48
CA LEU A 47 24.42 2.53 1.85
C LEU A 47 24.64 2.28 3.36
N HIS A 48 24.10 3.14 4.23
CA HIS A 48 24.34 3.10 5.68
C HIS A 48 23.20 2.47 6.48
N GLN A 49 22.21 1.87 5.82
CA GLN A 49 21.07 1.26 6.52
C GLN A 49 21.42 -0.16 6.95
N SER A 50 21.25 -0.45 8.25
CA SER A 50 21.32 -1.82 8.76
C SER A 50 20.17 -2.65 8.22
N ASP A 51 20.36 -3.98 8.13
CA ASP A 51 19.34 -4.90 7.61
C ASP A 51 17.99 -4.77 8.34
N ASP A 52 18.02 -4.56 9.66
CA ASP A 52 16.83 -4.38 10.50
C ASP A 52 16.02 -3.11 10.16
N VAL A 53 16.68 -2.06 9.67
CA VAL A 53 16.05 -0.75 9.37
C VAL A 53 15.76 -0.59 7.88
N ARG A 54 16.44 -1.35 7.01
CA ARG A 54 16.34 -1.24 5.55
C ARG A 54 14.91 -1.41 5.03
N LEU A 55 14.05 -2.14 5.74
CA LEU A 55 12.66 -2.39 5.33
C LEU A 55 11.66 -1.40 5.94
N HIS A 56 12.08 -0.60 6.92
CA HIS A 56 11.22 0.40 7.55
C HIS A 56 10.95 1.57 6.60
N PRO A 57 9.93 2.41 6.88
CA PRO A 57 9.68 3.59 6.09
C PRO A 57 10.94 4.47 6.00
N HIS A 58 11.33 4.80 4.77
CA HIS A 58 12.53 5.58 4.52
C HIS A 58 12.34 7.03 4.98
N PHE A 59 13.40 7.65 5.51
CA PHE A 59 13.35 9.01 6.02
C PHE A 59 12.96 10.06 4.96
N VAL A 60 13.24 9.79 3.68
CA VAL A 60 12.77 10.62 2.55
C VAL A 60 11.25 10.71 2.53
N THR A 61 10.55 9.60 2.69
CA THR A 61 9.08 9.53 2.70
C THR A 61 8.50 10.43 3.77
N ARG A 62 9.02 10.34 5.00
CA ARG A 62 8.58 11.21 6.10
C ARG A 62 8.87 12.68 5.81
N ARG A 63 10.09 13.02 5.38
CA ARG A 63 10.49 14.42 5.09
C ARG A 63 9.60 15.04 4.04
N PHE A 64 9.32 14.31 2.97
CA PHE A 64 8.42 14.77 1.93
C PHE A 64 6.99 14.93 2.46
N ALA A 65 6.47 13.93 3.18
CA ALA A 65 5.11 13.98 3.70
C ALA A 65 4.87 15.17 4.66
N GLU A 66 5.85 15.43 5.54
CA GLU A 66 5.83 16.57 6.46
C GLU A 66 5.89 17.91 5.71
N LEU A 67 6.72 18.02 4.67
CA LEU A 67 6.82 19.21 3.83
C LEU A 67 5.50 19.48 3.07
N ALA A 68 4.94 18.48 2.40
CA ALA A 68 3.67 18.59 1.68
C ALA A 68 2.53 19.01 2.63
N SER A 69 2.54 18.50 3.86
CA SER A 69 1.59 18.89 4.88
C SER A 69 1.73 20.34 5.35
N ALA A 70 2.97 20.83 5.48
CA ALA A 70 3.21 22.22 5.82
C ALA A 70 2.75 23.16 4.70
N LEU A 71 2.98 22.79 3.44
CA LEU A 71 2.49 23.53 2.26
C LEU A 71 0.96 23.55 2.22
N GLU A 72 0.32 22.41 2.47
CA GLU A 72 -1.14 22.34 2.55
C GLU A 72 -1.70 23.21 3.69
N ALA A 73 -1.04 23.25 4.85
CA ALA A 73 -1.45 24.13 5.95
C ALA A 73 -1.38 25.61 5.55
N ILE A 74 -0.33 26.03 4.84
CA ILE A 74 -0.20 27.39 4.30
C ILE A 74 -1.34 27.68 3.31
N ARG A 75 -1.60 26.75 2.39
CA ARG A 75 -2.67 26.87 1.38
C ARG A 75 -4.05 26.97 2.03
N ALA A 76 -4.34 26.14 3.01
CA ALA A 76 -5.61 26.11 3.72
C ALA A 76 -5.91 27.44 4.45
N VAL A 77 -4.90 28.09 5.03
CA VAL A 77 -5.05 29.42 5.65
C VAL A 77 -5.44 30.47 4.60
N ARG A 78 -4.84 30.43 3.40
CA ARG A 78 -5.18 31.35 2.30
C ARG A 78 -6.63 31.14 1.85
N VAL A 79 -7.08 29.89 1.70
CA VAL A 79 -8.46 29.55 1.30
C VAL A 79 -9.48 30.03 2.35
N ARG A 80 -9.25 29.75 3.64
CA ARG A 80 -10.18 30.18 4.72
C ARG A 80 -10.31 31.70 4.81
N THR A 81 -9.22 32.44 4.55
CA THR A 81 -9.23 33.91 4.57
C THR A 81 -10.11 34.51 3.46
N LYS A 82 -10.35 33.77 2.37
CA LYS A 82 -11.25 34.17 1.27
C LYS A 82 -12.74 33.88 1.58
N GLN A 83 -13.06 32.83 2.34
CA GLN A 83 -14.43 32.39 2.59
C GLN A 83 -15.19 33.20 3.66
N THR A 84 -14.52 34.04 4.46
CA THR A 84 -15.22 34.95 5.38
C THR A 84 -15.78 36.14 4.58
N PRO A 85 -17.11 36.37 4.56
CA PRO A 85 -17.68 37.52 3.85
C PRO A 85 -17.17 38.80 4.50
N ALA A 86 -16.29 39.52 3.81
CA ALA A 86 -15.94 40.87 4.20
C ALA A 86 -17.18 41.74 3.98
N CYS A 87 -17.74 42.31 5.05
CA CYS A 87 -18.70 43.39 4.92
C CYS A 87 -18.11 44.51 4.06
N GLY A 88 -18.65 44.69 2.86
CA GLY A 88 -18.56 45.90 2.03
C GLY A 88 -17.15 46.42 1.75
N GLY A 89 -16.48 45.89 0.73
CA GLY A 89 -15.30 46.52 0.14
C GLY A 89 -15.09 45.99 -1.28
N HIS A 90 -14.96 46.90 -2.24
CA HIS A 90 -14.74 46.57 -3.66
C HIS A 90 -13.44 45.76 -3.82
N SER A 91 -13.52 44.43 -4.02
CA SER A 91 -12.42 43.66 -4.60
C SER A 91 -12.43 43.91 -6.11
N GLY A 92 -11.31 44.37 -6.65
CA GLY A 92 -11.13 44.52 -8.10
C GLY A 92 -10.98 43.13 -8.73
N LYS A 93 -11.70 42.88 -9.84
CA LYS A 93 -11.69 41.61 -10.61
C LYS A 93 -10.30 41.04 -10.94
N GLY A 94 -9.23 41.85 -10.93
CA GLY A 94 -7.87 41.40 -11.23
C GLY A 94 -7.18 40.62 -10.10
N ASP A 95 -7.42 40.97 -8.83
CA ASP A 95 -6.70 40.36 -7.68
C ASP A 95 -7.28 38.97 -7.31
N GLU A 96 -8.49 38.67 -7.78
CA GLU A 96 -9.13 37.35 -7.63
C GLU A 96 -8.53 36.32 -8.59
N GLY A 97 -8.25 36.70 -9.84
CA GLY A 97 -7.66 35.83 -10.86
C GLY A 97 -6.22 35.41 -10.53
N ASP A 98 -5.37 36.39 -10.16
CA ASP A 98 -3.96 36.13 -9.79
C ASP A 98 -3.87 35.12 -8.63
N ALA A 99 -4.78 35.22 -7.66
CA ALA A 99 -4.78 34.37 -6.47
C ALA A 99 -5.37 32.97 -6.71
N GLU A 100 -6.16 32.75 -7.74
CA GLU A 100 -6.60 31.42 -8.18
C GLU A 100 -5.52 30.72 -8.99
N GLU A 101 -4.84 31.46 -9.88
CA GLU A 101 -3.68 30.98 -10.63
C GLU A 101 -2.54 30.57 -9.70
N GLU A 102 -2.26 31.37 -8.65
CA GLU A 102 -1.28 31.03 -7.61
C GLU A 102 -1.61 29.70 -6.91
N GLN A 103 -2.89 29.46 -6.59
CA GLN A 103 -3.34 28.24 -5.91
C GLN A 103 -3.24 27.01 -6.80
N LEU A 104 -3.59 27.14 -8.08
CA LEU A 104 -3.46 26.08 -9.07
C LEU A 104 -1.99 25.70 -9.26
N PHE A 105 -1.10 26.69 -9.33
CA PHE A 105 0.33 26.46 -9.44
C PHE A 105 0.88 25.77 -8.18
N ASP A 106 0.54 26.24 -6.98
CA ASP A 106 0.99 25.64 -5.72
C ASP A 106 0.54 24.17 -5.63
N LEU A 107 -0.69 23.85 -6.07
CA LEU A 107 -1.20 22.48 -6.12
C LEU A 107 -0.47 21.62 -7.15
N ALA A 108 -0.21 22.15 -8.35
CA ALA A 108 0.54 21.46 -9.40
C ALA A 108 1.96 21.11 -8.94
N LEU A 109 2.64 22.06 -8.30
CA LEU A 109 3.98 21.84 -7.76
C LEU A 109 4.00 20.78 -6.66
N MET A 110 3.00 20.78 -5.75
CA MET A 110 2.87 19.73 -4.74
C MET A 110 2.65 18.34 -5.36
N ARG A 111 1.91 18.25 -6.48
CA ARG A 111 1.74 16.99 -7.23
C ARG A 111 3.04 16.55 -7.90
N GLU A 112 3.76 17.46 -8.53
CA GLU A 112 5.06 17.16 -9.14
C GLU A 112 6.08 16.67 -8.09
N MET A 113 6.09 17.30 -6.90
CA MET A 113 6.90 16.83 -5.78
C MET A 113 6.48 15.44 -5.31
N LEU A 114 5.18 15.14 -5.26
CA LEU A 114 4.66 13.81 -4.92
C LEU A 114 5.15 12.76 -5.92
N ASP A 115 5.02 13.03 -7.21
CA ASP A 115 5.44 12.11 -8.27
C ASP A 115 6.96 11.85 -8.19
N ALA A 116 7.76 12.90 -8.02
CA ALA A 116 9.21 12.77 -7.85
C ALA A 116 9.60 12.00 -6.57
N ALA A 117 8.85 12.17 -5.47
CA ALA A 117 9.08 11.43 -4.24
C ALA A 117 8.71 9.94 -4.39
N LEU A 118 7.57 9.64 -5.03
CA LEU A 118 7.14 8.27 -5.30
C LEU A 118 8.12 7.54 -6.23
N ASP A 119 8.58 8.21 -7.30
CA ASP A 119 9.63 7.69 -8.17
C ASP A 119 10.91 7.35 -7.38
N LEU A 120 11.36 8.26 -6.51
CA LEU A 120 12.53 8.02 -5.67
C LEU A 120 12.31 6.83 -4.73
N ILE A 121 11.13 6.68 -4.11
CA ILE A 121 10.80 5.53 -3.26
C ILE A 121 10.88 4.21 -4.05
N VAL A 122 10.37 4.19 -5.28
CA VAL A 122 10.46 3.02 -6.16
C VAL A 122 11.92 2.73 -6.53
N ARG A 123 12.72 3.74 -6.86
CA ARG A 123 14.15 3.57 -7.13
C ARG A 123 14.93 3.08 -5.91
N LEU A 124 14.61 3.57 -4.71
CA LEU A 124 15.19 3.07 -3.45
C LEU A 124 14.87 1.59 -3.24
N SER A 125 13.66 1.16 -3.57
CA SER A 125 13.30 -0.27 -3.49
C SER A 125 14.17 -1.13 -4.41
N GLN A 126 14.64 -0.64 -5.56
CA GLN A 126 15.49 -1.44 -6.47
C GLN A 126 16.86 -1.79 -5.87
N GLU A 127 17.33 -1.06 -4.84
CA GLU A 127 18.56 -1.38 -4.10
C GLU A 127 18.38 -2.55 -3.12
N ILE A 128 17.14 -2.99 -2.88
CA ILE A 128 16.84 -4.11 -1.98
C ILE A 128 16.91 -5.44 -2.75
N PRO A 129 17.67 -6.44 -2.28
CA PRO A 129 17.98 -7.63 -3.08
C PRO A 129 16.77 -8.49 -3.44
N THR A 130 15.93 -8.81 -2.46
CA THR A 130 14.84 -9.78 -2.64
C THR A 130 13.54 -9.09 -3.03
N ARG A 131 12.73 -9.75 -3.87
CA ARG A 131 11.42 -9.20 -4.28
C ARG A 131 10.50 -9.02 -3.07
N ARG A 132 10.49 -9.97 -2.13
CA ARG A 132 9.75 -9.87 -0.85
C ARG A 132 10.05 -8.59 -0.09
N GLU A 133 11.33 -8.35 0.15
CA GLU A 133 11.78 -7.21 0.93
C GLU A 133 11.47 -5.89 0.22
N ARG A 134 11.55 -5.87 -1.11
CA ARG A 134 11.10 -4.73 -1.93
C ARG A 134 9.62 -4.43 -1.71
N THR A 135 8.78 -5.44 -1.76
CA THR A 135 7.34 -5.31 -1.51
C THR A 135 7.08 -4.79 -0.09
N ILE A 136 7.73 -5.35 0.93
CA ILE A 136 7.61 -4.89 2.33
C ILE A 136 8.01 -3.42 2.47
N PHE A 137 9.15 -3.04 1.89
CA PHE A 137 9.63 -1.66 1.91
C PHE A 137 8.62 -0.70 1.27
N LEU A 138 8.07 -1.04 0.10
CA LEU A 138 7.07 -0.21 -0.57
C LEU A 138 5.81 -0.07 0.27
N ILE A 139 5.29 -1.17 0.83
CA ILE A 139 4.12 -1.15 1.73
C ILE A 139 4.37 -0.20 2.91
N ASN A 140 5.50 -0.33 3.60
CA ASN A 140 5.82 0.50 4.76
C ASN A 140 5.92 2.00 4.40
N ASN A 141 6.50 2.32 3.24
CA ASN A 141 6.59 3.71 2.78
C ASN A 141 5.22 4.28 2.38
N TYR A 142 4.40 3.53 1.65
CA TYR A 142 3.07 3.98 1.26
C TYR A 142 2.13 4.11 2.48
N ASP A 143 2.18 3.17 3.43
CA ASP A 143 1.43 3.27 4.69
C ASP A 143 1.81 4.53 5.47
N LEU A 144 3.11 4.81 5.66
CA LEU A 144 3.54 6.03 6.35
C LEU A 144 3.04 7.29 5.62
N LEU A 145 3.17 7.33 4.29
CA LEU A 145 2.76 8.47 3.49
C LEU A 145 1.25 8.72 3.60
N LEU A 146 0.43 7.69 3.41
CA LEU A 146 -1.02 7.75 3.52
C LEU A 146 -1.47 8.13 4.94
N ASN A 147 -0.83 7.58 5.97
CA ASN A 147 -1.13 7.93 7.36
C ASN A 147 -0.96 9.44 7.62
N ILE A 148 0.14 10.03 7.14
CA ILE A 148 0.37 11.48 7.30
C ILE A 148 -0.62 12.28 6.43
N PHE A 149 -0.83 11.87 5.18
CA PHE A 149 -1.69 12.60 4.24
C PHE A 149 -3.16 12.60 4.67
N HIS A 150 -3.69 11.47 5.12
CA HIS A 150 -5.05 11.39 5.64
C HIS A 150 -5.24 12.20 6.93
N GLN A 151 -4.28 12.13 7.86
CA GLN A 151 -4.35 12.91 9.10
C GLN A 151 -4.35 14.42 8.84
N ARG A 152 -3.62 14.87 7.82
CA ARG A 152 -3.42 16.29 7.53
C ARG A 152 -4.20 16.81 6.32
N GLN A 153 -5.03 15.95 5.71
CA GLN A 153 -5.90 16.26 4.57
C GLN A 153 -5.13 16.81 3.36
N VAL A 154 -3.98 16.20 3.07
CA VAL A 154 -3.06 16.60 1.99
C VAL A 154 -3.39 15.81 0.72
N LEU A 155 -3.54 16.51 -0.41
CA LEU A 155 -3.69 15.91 -1.75
C LEU A 155 -4.65 14.68 -1.77
N PRO A 156 -5.96 14.87 -1.51
CA PRO A 156 -6.92 13.75 -1.44
C PRO A 156 -6.93 12.89 -2.71
N ASP A 157 -6.88 13.51 -3.89
CA ASP A 157 -6.80 12.77 -5.17
C ASP A 157 -5.54 11.90 -5.28
N GLY A 158 -4.41 12.38 -4.74
CA GLY A 158 -3.15 11.65 -4.73
C GLY A 158 -3.19 10.45 -3.79
N CYS A 159 -3.94 10.55 -2.69
CA CYS A 159 -4.13 9.44 -1.74
C CYS A 159 -4.76 8.23 -2.44
N THR A 160 -5.79 8.42 -3.25
CA THR A 160 -6.46 7.31 -3.96
C THR A 160 -5.52 6.55 -4.90
N ALA A 161 -4.61 7.24 -5.58
CA ALA A 161 -3.63 6.60 -6.44
C ALA A 161 -2.62 5.76 -5.63
N ILE A 162 -2.16 6.30 -4.49
CA ILE A 162 -1.22 5.60 -3.59
C ILE A 162 -1.91 4.41 -2.89
N GLU A 163 -3.18 4.55 -2.48
CA GLU A 163 -3.98 3.46 -1.92
C GLU A 163 -4.08 2.29 -2.88
N LYS A 164 -4.31 2.57 -4.17
CA LYS A 164 -4.33 1.54 -5.21
C LYS A 164 -2.98 0.82 -5.32
N GLN A 165 -1.88 1.56 -5.36
CA GLN A 165 -0.53 0.98 -5.41
C GLN A 165 -0.22 0.17 -4.15
N LEU A 166 -0.61 0.66 -2.97
CA LEU A 166 -0.48 -0.06 -1.71
C LEU A 166 -1.24 -1.39 -1.75
N TYR A 167 -2.50 -1.38 -2.20
CA TYR A 167 -3.29 -2.61 -2.33
C TYR A 167 -2.64 -3.62 -3.29
N GLU A 168 -2.10 -3.17 -4.42
CA GLU A 168 -1.36 -4.02 -5.35
C GLU A 168 -0.13 -4.66 -4.67
N GLN A 169 0.65 -3.89 -3.90
CA GLN A 169 1.79 -4.43 -3.14
C GLN A 169 1.36 -5.42 -2.04
N ILE A 170 0.26 -5.14 -1.33
CA ILE A 170 -0.29 -6.05 -0.33
C ILE A 170 -0.71 -7.38 -0.98
N SER A 171 -1.35 -7.32 -2.15
CA SER A 171 -1.70 -8.53 -2.92
C SER A 171 -0.46 -9.33 -3.30
N PHE A 172 0.59 -8.67 -3.81
CA PHE A 172 1.85 -9.36 -4.14
C PHE A 172 2.50 -10.00 -2.91
N PHE A 173 2.49 -9.32 -1.76
CA PHE A 173 3.02 -9.86 -0.52
C PHE A 173 2.22 -11.08 -0.06
N ALA A 174 0.89 -11.01 -0.11
CA ALA A 174 0.01 -12.11 0.28
C ALA A 174 0.22 -13.36 -0.59
N ASP A 175 0.30 -13.18 -1.91
CA ASP A 175 0.58 -14.26 -2.86
C ASP A 175 1.95 -14.90 -2.60
N GLU A 176 2.98 -14.08 -2.33
CA GLU A 176 4.33 -14.57 -2.02
C GLU A 176 4.38 -15.31 -0.68
N GLN A 177 3.68 -14.84 0.34
CA GLN A 177 3.54 -15.51 1.63
C GLN A 177 2.89 -16.89 1.48
N LEU A 178 1.79 -16.96 0.72
CA LEU A 178 1.14 -18.24 0.44
C LEU A 178 2.03 -19.16 -0.41
N GLN A 179 2.77 -18.63 -1.37
CA GLN A 179 3.68 -19.45 -2.17
C GLN A 179 4.81 -20.03 -1.31
N ARG A 180 5.36 -19.24 -0.38
CA ARG A 180 6.43 -19.68 0.53
C ARG A 180 5.95 -20.77 1.48
N HIS A 181 4.78 -20.60 2.07
CA HIS A 181 4.25 -21.48 3.12
C HIS A 181 3.32 -22.59 2.59
N PHE A 182 2.76 -22.47 1.40
CA PHE A 182 1.79 -23.42 0.86
C PHE A 182 2.00 -23.69 -0.64
N GLY A 183 3.19 -23.43 -1.18
CA GLY A 183 3.50 -23.59 -2.61
C GLY A 183 3.20 -24.98 -3.19
N THR A 184 3.51 -26.05 -2.45
CA THR A 184 3.19 -27.43 -2.87
C THR A 184 1.68 -27.65 -3.00
N LEU A 185 0.91 -27.12 -2.06
CA LEU A 185 -0.55 -27.20 -2.06
C LEU A 185 -1.15 -26.36 -3.20
N LEU A 186 -0.64 -25.13 -3.38
CA LEU A 186 -1.05 -24.26 -4.48
C LEU A 186 -0.84 -24.93 -5.84
N ALA A 187 0.35 -25.48 -6.08
CA ALA A 187 0.67 -26.17 -7.34
C ALA A 187 -0.25 -27.37 -7.58
N ALA A 188 -0.49 -28.20 -6.55
CA ALA A 188 -1.37 -29.35 -6.65
C ALA A 188 -2.83 -28.96 -6.94
N VAL A 189 -3.36 -27.91 -6.28
CA VAL A 189 -4.72 -27.41 -6.51
C VAL A 189 -4.86 -26.85 -7.92
N ILE A 190 -3.89 -26.05 -8.39
CA ILE A 190 -3.92 -25.46 -9.75
C ILE A 190 -3.93 -26.56 -10.81
N GLN A 191 -3.01 -27.54 -10.72
CA GLN A 191 -2.95 -28.66 -11.67
C GLN A 191 -4.25 -29.47 -11.69
N ALA A 192 -4.85 -29.70 -10.53
CA ALA A 192 -6.09 -30.44 -10.41
C ALA A 192 -7.30 -29.66 -10.95
N GLU A 193 -7.34 -28.33 -10.80
CA GLU A 193 -8.35 -27.47 -11.42
C GLU A 193 -8.25 -27.48 -12.95
N GLU A 194 -7.03 -27.37 -13.50
CA GLU A 194 -6.78 -27.44 -14.95
C GLU A 194 -7.27 -28.77 -15.53
N ALA A 195 -6.98 -29.88 -14.85
CA ALA A 195 -7.45 -31.21 -15.25
C ALA A 195 -8.98 -31.34 -15.24
N LEU A 196 -9.66 -30.72 -14.27
CA LEU A 196 -11.13 -30.70 -14.19
C LEU A 196 -11.75 -29.88 -15.33
N GLN A 197 -11.18 -28.71 -15.66
CA GLN A 197 -11.65 -27.85 -16.74
C GLN A 197 -11.49 -28.50 -18.13
N GLN A 198 -10.44 -29.29 -18.33
CA GLN A 198 -10.16 -29.98 -19.59
C GLN A 198 -10.95 -31.29 -19.78
N SER A 199 -11.67 -31.76 -18.75
CA SER A 199 -12.42 -33.03 -18.79
C SER A 199 -13.56 -33.07 -19.82
N GLY A 200 -13.99 -31.91 -20.33
CA GLY A 200 -15.02 -31.81 -21.37
C GLY A 200 -14.54 -32.11 -22.80
N ALA A 201 -13.24 -32.23 -23.06
CA ALA A 201 -12.70 -32.23 -24.43
C ALA A 201 -12.32 -33.60 -25.02
N GLU A 202 -12.01 -34.62 -24.20
CA GLU A 202 -11.26 -35.80 -24.70
C GLU A 202 -11.63 -37.18 -24.10
N GLY A 203 -12.80 -37.35 -23.47
CA GLY A 203 -13.31 -38.68 -23.09
C GLY A 203 -12.47 -39.49 -22.08
N LYS A 204 -11.41 -38.91 -21.50
CA LYS A 204 -10.67 -39.44 -20.34
C LYS A 204 -11.27 -38.86 -19.05
N THR A 205 -11.35 -39.66 -17.99
CA THR A 205 -11.83 -39.15 -16.70
C THR A 205 -10.82 -38.16 -16.10
N ALA A 206 -11.29 -37.11 -15.41
CA ALA A 206 -10.43 -36.11 -14.79
C ALA A 206 -9.45 -36.75 -13.79
N SER A 207 -9.84 -37.85 -13.15
CA SER A 207 -9.02 -38.62 -12.21
C SER A 207 -7.80 -39.30 -12.85
N ASP A 208 -7.80 -39.56 -14.17
CA ASP A 208 -6.66 -40.17 -14.87
C ASP A 208 -5.57 -39.15 -15.26
N ARG A 209 -5.88 -37.85 -15.17
CA ARG A 209 -4.97 -36.75 -15.56
C ARG A 209 -4.34 -36.04 -14.37
N VAL A 210 -4.90 -36.22 -13.18
CA VAL A 210 -4.37 -35.62 -11.95
C VAL A 210 -3.33 -36.56 -11.36
N ASP A 211 -2.17 -36.01 -10.99
CA ASP A 211 -1.24 -36.71 -10.12
C ASP A 211 -1.85 -36.82 -8.71
N VAL A 212 -2.61 -37.90 -8.51
CA VAL A 212 -3.30 -38.21 -7.26
C VAL A 212 -2.31 -38.29 -6.09
N GLN A 213 -1.09 -38.75 -6.35
CA GLN A 213 -0.06 -38.90 -5.33
C GLN A 213 0.51 -37.54 -4.91
N GLN A 214 0.71 -36.62 -5.86
CA GLN A 214 1.11 -35.24 -5.56
C GLN A 214 0.03 -34.51 -4.76
N LEU A 215 -1.25 -34.67 -5.12
CA LEU A 215 -2.36 -34.06 -4.39
C LEU A 215 -2.51 -34.64 -2.97
N GLU A 216 -2.40 -35.96 -2.83
CA GLU A 216 -2.42 -36.63 -1.52
C GLU A 216 -1.28 -36.11 -0.63
N ASN A 217 -0.05 -36.12 -1.12
CA ASN A 217 1.11 -35.63 -0.37
C ASN A 217 0.93 -34.16 0.07
N ALA A 218 0.40 -33.31 -0.80
CA ALA A 218 0.16 -31.91 -0.48
C ALA A 218 -0.90 -31.73 0.62
N VAL A 219 -1.99 -32.51 0.59
CA VAL A 219 -3.06 -32.45 1.60
C VAL A 219 -2.57 -32.97 2.95
N VAL A 220 -1.83 -34.09 2.96
CA VAL A 220 -1.28 -34.68 4.19
C VAL A 220 -0.27 -33.72 4.83
N GLN A 221 0.65 -33.16 4.04
CA GLN A 221 1.63 -32.19 4.55
C GLN A 221 0.95 -30.92 5.08
N PHE A 222 -0.04 -30.40 4.36
CA PHE A 222 -0.83 -29.27 4.83
C PHE A 222 -1.50 -29.58 6.18
N GLY A 223 -2.15 -30.74 6.29
CA GLY A 223 -2.80 -31.19 7.53
C GLY A 223 -1.87 -31.24 8.73
N ALA A 224 -0.61 -31.62 8.53
CA ALA A 224 0.40 -31.72 9.58
C ALA A 224 0.99 -30.35 10.00
N GLU A 225 1.28 -29.47 9.03
CA GLU A 225 2.11 -28.28 9.27
C GLU A 225 1.33 -26.96 9.29
N TRP A 226 0.05 -26.92 8.90
CA TRP A 226 -0.67 -25.65 8.69
C TRP A 226 -0.64 -24.72 9.91
N LYS A 227 -0.87 -25.23 11.14
CA LYS A 227 -0.86 -24.39 12.35
C LYS A 227 0.49 -23.73 12.59
N GLN A 228 1.56 -24.49 12.41
CA GLN A 228 2.92 -23.99 12.57
C GLN A 228 3.20 -22.90 11.53
N ARG A 229 2.90 -23.17 10.25
CA ARG A 229 3.11 -22.21 9.16
C ARG A 229 2.26 -20.95 9.32
N LEU A 230 1.04 -21.06 9.84
CA LEU A 230 0.22 -19.90 10.22
C LEU A 230 0.89 -19.04 11.30
N GLY A 231 1.48 -19.68 12.31
CA GLY A 231 2.24 -18.99 13.36
C GLY A 231 3.47 -18.27 12.82
N GLU A 232 4.20 -18.92 11.90
CA GLU A 232 5.36 -18.33 11.20
C GLU A 232 4.95 -17.14 10.34
N MET A 233 3.87 -17.25 9.55
CA MET A 233 3.31 -16.14 8.77
C MET A 233 2.92 -14.94 9.65
N HIS A 234 2.30 -15.20 10.80
CA HIS A 234 1.98 -14.14 11.76
C HIS A 234 3.25 -13.45 12.29
N ALA A 235 4.26 -14.22 12.72
CA ALA A 235 5.53 -13.66 13.20
C ALA A 235 6.27 -12.86 12.10
N GLU A 236 6.27 -13.36 10.86
CA GLU A 236 6.84 -12.67 9.71
C GLU A 236 6.11 -11.34 9.43
N ALA A 237 4.78 -11.31 9.48
CA ALA A 237 4.01 -10.10 9.25
C ALA A 237 4.26 -9.05 10.35
N VAL A 238 4.29 -9.46 11.62
CA VAL A 238 4.59 -8.57 12.76
C VAL A 238 6.01 -7.99 12.66
N ALA A 239 6.98 -8.78 12.20
CA ALA A 239 8.35 -8.31 12.02
C ALA A 239 8.51 -7.38 10.80
N ALA A 240 7.72 -7.59 9.74
CA ALA A 240 7.85 -6.86 8.48
C ALA A 240 7.23 -5.44 8.52
N PHE A 241 6.16 -5.25 9.28
CA PHE A 241 5.38 -4.01 9.22
C PHE A 241 5.49 -3.20 10.50
N SER A 242 6.05 -1.98 10.40
CA SER A 242 6.23 -1.08 11.53
C SER A 242 4.92 -0.56 12.12
N ASN A 243 3.85 -0.53 11.31
CA ASN A 243 2.50 -0.21 11.75
C ASN A 243 1.74 -1.51 12.03
N PHE A 244 1.52 -1.78 13.31
CA PHE A 244 0.87 -3.01 13.77
C PHE A 244 -0.54 -3.21 13.18
N THR A 245 -1.35 -2.15 13.11
CA THR A 245 -2.71 -2.21 12.56
C THR A 245 -2.67 -2.58 11.07
N ASN A 246 -1.75 -1.98 10.31
CA ASN A 246 -1.57 -2.29 8.90
C ASN A 246 -1.08 -3.73 8.71
N GLY A 247 -0.08 -4.17 9.49
CA GLY A 247 0.41 -5.55 9.45
C GLY A 247 -0.67 -6.58 9.73
N MET A 248 -1.62 -6.26 10.62
CA MET A 248 -2.76 -7.13 10.93
C MET A 248 -3.77 -7.21 9.78
N GLU A 249 -4.09 -6.09 9.13
CA GLU A 249 -5.00 -6.12 7.99
C GLU A 249 -4.37 -6.88 6.81
N ILE A 250 -3.07 -6.71 6.57
CA ILE A 250 -2.31 -7.48 5.57
C ILE A 250 -2.35 -8.97 5.87
N LEU A 251 -2.11 -9.35 7.13
CA LEU A 251 -2.19 -10.74 7.56
C LEU A 251 -3.60 -11.29 7.35
N LYS A 252 -4.64 -10.55 7.73
CA LYS A 252 -6.04 -10.94 7.52
C LYS A 252 -6.35 -11.12 6.03
N GLN A 253 -5.86 -10.28 5.13
CA GLN A 253 -6.01 -10.46 3.69
C GLN A 253 -5.32 -11.74 3.21
N THR A 254 -4.09 -12.00 3.67
CA THR A 254 -3.35 -13.23 3.33
C THR A 254 -4.06 -14.49 3.83
N LEU A 255 -4.58 -14.47 5.07
CA LEU A 255 -5.36 -15.57 5.64
C LEU A 255 -6.72 -15.75 4.94
N THR A 256 -7.30 -14.68 4.40
CA THR A 256 -8.50 -14.76 3.56
C THR A 256 -8.20 -15.48 2.26
N GLN A 257 -7.07 -15.18 1.60
CA GLN A 257 -6.64 -15.90 0.42
C GLN A 257 -6.34 -17.39 0.71
N LEU A 258 -5.77 -17.72 1.88
CA LEU A 258 -5.61 -19.11 2.32
C LEU A 258 -6.96 -19.84 2.45
N LEU A 259 -7.97 -19.16 2.99
CA LEU A 259 -9.32 -19.72 3.11
C LEU A 259 -9.94 -20.00 1.74
N LEU A 260 -9.70 -19.11 0.76
CA LEU A 260 -10.13 -19.32 -0.63
C LEU A 260 -9.40 -20.51 -1.25
N LEU A 261 -8.09 -20.64 -1.04
CA LEU A 261 -7.31 -21.82 -1.47
C LEU A 261 -7.89 -23.11 -0.88
N HIS A 262 -8.19 -23.11 0.41
CA HIS A 262 -8.80 -24.27 1.06
C HIS A 262 -10.19 -24.60 0.50
N THR A 263 -11.01 -23.59 0.20
CA THR A 263 -12.33 -23.78 -0.42
C THR A 263 -12.20 -24.39 -1.81
N ARG A 264 -11.24 -23.90 -2.62
CA ARG A 264 -10.91 -24.44 -3.93
C ARG A 264 -10.43 -25.90 -3.85
N LEU A 265 -9.57 -26.23 -2.89
CA LEU A 265 -9.14 -27.60 -2.63
C LEU A 265 -10.33 -28.54 -2.39
N HIS A 266 -11.30 -28.15 -1.55
CA HIS A 266 -12.51 -28.95 -1.31
C HIS A 266 -13.34 -29.14 -2.58
N GLN A 267 -13.46 -28.12 -3.43
CA GLN A 267 -14.17 -28.20 -4.71
C GLN A 267 -13.49 -29.15 -5.68
N VAL A 268 -12.15 -29.06 -5.78
CA VAL A 268 -11.34 -29.96 -6.61
C VAL A 268 -11.51 -31.41 -6.18
N VAL A 269 -11.35 -31.70 -4.88
CA VAL A 269 -11.48 -33.08 -4.37
C VAL A 269 -12.91 -33.59 -4.57
N GLY A 270 -13.93 -32.75 -4.37
CA GLY A 270 -15.32 -33.11 -4.63
C GLY A 270 -15.62 -33.36 -6.12
N GLY A 271 -14.96 -32.63 -7.03
CA GLY A 271 -15.10 -32.80 -8.48
C GLY A 271 -14.36 -34.02 -9.03
N LEU A 272 -13.20 -34.37 -8.45
CA LEU A 272 -12.43 -35.55 -8.86
C LEU A 272 -13.05 -36.86 -8.35
N TYR A 273 -13.67 -36.84 -7.17
CA TYR A 273 -14.20 -38.03 -6.51
C TYR A 273 -15.70 -37.91 -6.22
N SER A 274 -16.52 -38.25 -7.22
CA SER A 274 -17.95 -38.48 -7.05
C SER A 274 -18.20 -39.64 -6.06
N LYS A 275 -19.10 -39.47 -5.08
CA LYS A 275 -19.47 -40.58 -4.16
C LYS A 275 -19.92 -41.80 -4.97
N PRO A 276 -19.44 -43.05 -4.69
CA PRO A 276 -18.96 -43.55 -3.39
C PRO A 276 -17.43 -43.76 -3.25
N SER A 277 -16.61 -43.45 -4.25
CA SER A 277 -15.16 -43.74 -4.25
C SER A 277 -14.33 -42.57 -3.70
N LEU A 278 -14.50 -42.22 -2.42
CA LEU A 278 -13.59 -41.27 -1.76
C LEU A 278 -12.28 -41.98 -1.34
N PRO A 279 -11.11 -41.44 -1.69
CA PRO A 279 -9.83 -41.94 -1.19
C PRO A 279 -9.73 -41.83 0.34
N PRO A 280 -8.96 -42.71 1.00
CA PRO A 280 -8.79 -42.69 2.45
C PRO A 280 -8.14 -41.37 2.94
N TRP A 281 -7.26 -40.76 2.16
CA TRP A 281 -6.62 -39.48 2.48
C TRP A 281 -7.59 -38.29 2.41
N ALA A 282 -8.67 -38.37 1.63
CA ALA A 282 -9.66 -37.30 1.55
C ALA A 282 -10.40 -37.09 2.89
N LYS A 283 -10.40 -38.09 3.78
CA LYS A 283 -10.90 -37.96 5.16
C LYS A 283 -9.98 -37.10 6.06
N GLN A 284 -8.75 -36.85 5.62
CA GLN A 284 -7.77 -36.02 6.32
C GLN A 284 -7.87 -34.53 5.92
N LEU A 285 -8.78 -34.19 4.98
CA LEU A 285 -9.09 -32.81 4.68
C LEU A 285 -9.58 -32.09 5.93
N LEU A 286 -8.92 -30.99 6.25
CA LEU A 286 -9.29 -30.17 7.39
C LEU A 286 -10.68 -29.54 7.17
N PRO A 287 -11.50 -29.44 8.22
CA PRO A 287 -12.73 -28.68 8.11
C PRO A 287 -12.40 -27.19 8.06
N THR A 288 -13.09 -26.45 7.20
CA THR A 288 -12.93 -24.99 7.04
C THR A 288 -13.10 -24.25 8.38
N SER A 289 -13.90 -24.78 9.30
CA SER A 289 -14.09 -24.24 10.65
C SER A 289 -12.82 -24.27 11.51
N ALA A 290 -11.92 -25.23 11.32
CA ALA A 290 -10.65 -25.31 12.05
C ALA A 290 -9.73 -24.16 11.65
N ILE A 291 -9.55 -23.92 10.35
CA ILE A 291 -8.75 -22.80 9.83
C ILE A 291 -9.35 -21.47 10.31
N LEU A 292 -10.67 -21.29 10.21
CA LEU A 292 -11.35 -20.09 10.70
C LEU A 292 -11.23 -19.87 12.22
N SER A 293 -11.17 -20.94 13.01
CA SER A 293 -10.97 -20.82 14.46
C SER A 293 -9.55 -20.37 14.80
N GLU A 294 -8.56 -20.86 14.07
CA GLU A 294 -7.14 -20.51 14.27
C GLU A 294 -6.86 -19.08 13.80
N ILE A 295 -7.38 -18.67 12.64
CA ILE A 295 -7.33 -17.28 12.16
C ILE A 295 -7.90 -16.34 13.23
N ARG A 296 -9.06 -16.70 13.81
CA ARG A 296 -9.66 -15.92 14.90
C ARG A 296 -8.81 -15.93 16.16
N SER A 297 -8.18 -17.05 16.49
CA SER A 297 -7.25 -17.15 17.63
C SER A 297 -6.06 -16.22 17.46
N LEU A 298 -5.41 -16.24 16.30
CA LEU A 298 -4.27 -15.38 15.97
C LEU A 298 -4.65 -13.90 15.96
N SER A 299 -5.86 -13.56 15.49
CA SER A 299 -6.35 -12.18 15.56
C SER A 299 -6.68 -11.70 16.99
N ARG A 300 -6.88 -12.63 17.94
CA ARG A 300 -7.22 -12.35 19.35
C ARG A 300 -6.04 -12.50 20.31
N ALA A 301 -4.96 -13.17 19.91
CA ALA A 301 -3.75 -13.35 20.72
C ALA A 301 -2.91 -12.07 20.81
N LEU A 302 -3.58 -10.92 20.69
CA LEU A 302 -3.13 -9.55 20.50
C LEU A 302 -3.98 -8.65 21.38
#